data_AF-A0A963Q9E1-F1
#
_entry.id   AF-A0A963Q9E1-F1
#
_cell.length_a   1.000
_cell.length_b   1.000
_cell.length_c   1.000
_cell.angle_alpha   90.00
_cell.angle_beta   90.00
_cell.angle_gamma   90.00
#
_symmetry.space_group_name_H-M   'P 1'
#
loop_
_entity.id
_entity.type
_entity.pdbx_description
1 polymer ?
#
loop_
_entity_poly.entity_id
_entity_poly.type
_entity_poly.pdbx_seq_one_letter_code
_entity_poly.pdbx_strand_id
1 'polypeptide(L)'
;CAPGERWQREHACVGFDEAEVTAELARRWNFPSDYVHALLLASAPLAEKPITPLAAVVHLGSLLADQPDATADAIETLPVPVMDALGLKYGWMKANFPQPASFINLSQAG
;
A
#
# COMPACT_ATOMS: atom_id res chain seq x y z
N CYS A 1 8.62 -8.64 -10.04
CA CYS A 1 9.20 -7.47 -9.36
C CYS A 1 9.07 -7.72 -7.87
N ALA A 2 10.05 -7.35 -7.06
CA ALA A 2 9.89 -7.34 -5.61
C ALA A 2 8.80 -6.32 -5.23
N PRO A 3 8.07 -6.51 -4.12
CA PRO A 3 7.07 -5.55 -3.65
C PRO A 3 7.64 -4.13 -3.55
N GLY A 4 6.93 -3.14 -4.11
CA GLY A 4 7.35 -1.74 -4.12
C GLY A 4 8.46 -1.38 -5.11
N GLU A 5 9.08 -2.35 -5.80
CA GLU A 5 10.10 -2.10 -6.82
C GLU A 5 9.51 -1.35 -8.03
N ARG A 6 8.21 -1.51 -8.31
CA ARG A 6 7.50 -0.83 -9.40
C ARG A 6 7.65 0.69 -9.32
N TRP A 7 7.39 1.30 -8.17
CA TRP A 7 7.49 2.75 -8.00
C TRP A 7 8.88 3.29 -8.30
N GLN A 8 9.93 2.60 -7.81
CA GLN A 8 11.31 2.98 -8.09
C GLN A 8 11.63 2.95 -9.59
N ARG A 9 11.12 1.94 -10.30
CA ARG A 9 11.34 1.77 -11.75
C ARG A 9 10.59 2.83 -12.56
N GLU A 10 9.34 3.13 -12.20
CA GLU A 10 8.54 4.19 -12.82
C GLU A 10 9.23 5.54 -12.67
N HIS A 11 9.61 5.89 -11.44
CA HIS A 11 10.28 7.15 -11.16
C HIS A 11 11.63 7.27 -11.88
N ALA A 12 12.41 6.18 -11.99
CA ALA A 12 13.67 6.18 -12.75
C ALA A 12 13.47 6.29 -14.28
N CYS A 13 12.35 5.80 -14.80
CA CYS A 13 12.08 5.75 -16.24
C CYS A 13 11.43 7.05 -16.76
N VAL A 14 10.43 7.57 -16.03
CA VAL A 14 9.59 8.69 -16.50
C VAL A 14 9.54 9.88 -15.54
N GLY A 15 10.14 9.77 -14.34
CA GLY A 15 10.25 10.87 -13.37
C GLY A 15 9.07 11.01 -12.41
N PHE A 16 8.14 10.07 -12.40
CA PHE A 16 7.05 9.97 -11.41
C PHE A 16 6.58 8.50 -11.28
N ASP A 17 5.84 8.19 -10.23
CA ASP A 17 5.27 6.85 -9.97
C ASP A 17 3.72 6.79 -9.98
N GLU A 18 3.17 5.59 -9.90
CA GLU A 18 1.72 5.34 -9.86
C GLU A 18 1.02 6.04 -8.69
N ALA A 19 1.68 6.20 -7.54
CA ALA A 19 1.10 6.85 -6.37
C ALA A 19 0.88 8.35 -6.64
N GLU A 20 1.88 9.01 -7.25
CA GLU A 20 1.78 10.42 -7.68
C GLU A 20 0.69 10.62 -8.74
N VAL A 21 0.61 9.72 -9.72
CA VAL A 21 -0.44 9.77 -10.76
C VAL A 21 -1.83 9.60 -10.15
N THR A 22 -1.98 8.66 -9.21
CA THR A 22 -3.25 8.38 -8.54
C THR A 22 -3.68 9.55 -7.66
N ALA A 23 -2.74 10.19 -6.96
CA ALA A 23 -3.01 11.40 -6.19
C ALA A 23 -3.51 12.54 -7.07
N GLU A 24 -2.85 12.78 -8.21
CA GLU A 24 -3.28 13.82 -9.16
C GLU A 24 -4.65 13.54 -9.76
N LEU A 25 -4.98 12.27 -10.03
CA LEU A 25 -6.31 11.88 -10.50
C LEU A 25 -7.38 12.13 -9.42
N ALA A 26 -7.12 11.69 -8.19
CA ALA A 26 -8.03 11.91 -7.06
C ALA A 26 -8.28 13.40 -6.80
N ARG A 27 -7.24 14.23 -6.93
CA ARG A 27 -7.34 15.69 -6.84
C ARG A 27 -8.26 16.26 -7.92
N ARG A 28 -8.13 15.80 -9.17
CA ARG A 28 -9.01 16.23 -10.29
C ARG A 28 -10.46 15.76 -10.14
N TRP A 29 -10.67 14.67 -9.39
CA TRP A 29 -12.00 14.18 -9.04
C TRP A 29 -12.59 14.80 -7.78
N ASN A 30 -11.94 15.83 -7.21
CA ASN A 30 -12.37 16.51 -5.98
C ASN A 30 -12.50 15.58 -4.76
N PHE A 31 -11.62 14.59 -4.63
CA PHE A 31 -11.49 13.85 -3.37
C PHE A 31 -11.01 14.79 -2.26
N PRO A 32 -11.36 14.53 -0.98
CA PRO A 32 -10.87 15.35 0.12
C PRO A 32 -9.33 15.36 0.16
N SER A 33 -8.74 16.50 0.54
CA SER A 33 -7.29 16.74 0.52
C SER A 33 -6.49 15.67 1.25
N ASP A 34 -7.02 15.16 2.35
CA ASP A 34 -6.32 14.17 3.19
C ASP A 34 -6.14 12.84 2.46
N TYR A 35 -7.09 12.44 1.61
CA TYR A 35 -6.97 11.26 0.76
C TYR A 35 -5.97 11.49 -0.38
N VAL A 36 -6.02 12.67 -1.01
CA VAL A 36 -5.05 13.03 -2.05
C VAL A 36 -3.63 13.00 -1.50
N HIS A 37 -3.44 13.57 -0.30
CA HIS A 37 -2.16 13.58 0.39
C HIS A 37 -1.69 12.17 0.79
N ALA A 38 -2.60 11.33 1.28
CA ALA A 38 -2.29 9.94 1.61
C ALA A 38 -1.85 9.13 0.38
N LEU A 39 -2.52 9.33 -0.76
CA LEU A 39 -2.15 8.70 -2.03
C LEU A 39 -0.78 9.17 -2.50
N LEU A 40 -0.49 10.47 -2.40
CA LEU A 40 0.79 11.04 -2.82
C LEU A 40 1.98 10.44 -2.05
N LEU A 41 1.79 10.16 -0.76
CA LEU A 41 2.83 9.59 0.11
C LEU A 41 2.85 8.05 0.12
N ALA A 42 1.95 7.38 -0.61
CA ALA A 42 1.79 5.94 -0.50
C ALA A 42 3.04 5.14 -0.94
N SER A 43 3.82 5.63 -1.91
CA SER A 43 5.06 4.98 -2.33
C SER A 43 6.22 5.22 -1.36
N ALA A 44 6.17 6.30 -0.56
CA ALA A 44 7.23 6.71 0.36
C ALA A 44 6.68 7.28 1.69
N PRO A 45 5.97 6.49 2.52
CA PRO A 45 5.31 7.00 3.73
C PRO A 45 6.28 7.50 4.81
N LEU A 46 7.56 7.14 4.72
CA LEU A 46 8.62 7.59 5.64
C LEU A 46 9.21 8.95 5.27
N ALA A 47 8.82 9.53 4.13
CA ALA A 47 9.28 10.84 3.69
C ALA A 47 8.76 11.98 4.58
N GLU A 48 7.65 11.76 5.28
CA GLU A 48 7.03 12.74 6.18
C GLU A 48 6.99 12.26 7.63
N LYS A 49 7.08 13.21 8.58
CA LYS A 49 6.99 12.95 10.02
C LYS A 49 6.04 13.97 10.68
N PRO A 50 5.03 13.52 11.44
CA PRO A 50 4.66 12.12 11.71
C PRO A 50 4.17 11.40 10.45
N ILE A 51 4.31 10.08 10.41
CA ILE A 51 3.83 9.27 9.27
C ILE A 51 2.32 9.44 9.14
N THR A 52 1.85 9.79 7.95
CA THR A 52 0.42 9.87 7.63
C THR A 52 -0.20 8.48 7.68
N PRO A 53 -1.15 8.18 8.60
CA PRO A 53 -1.66 6.82 8.78
C PRO A 53 -2.31 6.23 7.53
N LEU A 54 -3.06 7.02 6.77
CA LEU A 54 -3.67 6.56 5.52
C LEU A 54 -2.61 6.20 4.47
N ALA A 55 -1.54 6.98 4.35
CA ALA A 55 -0.43 6.66 3.44
C ALA A 55 0.24 5.33 3.84
N ALA A 56 0.46 5.11 5.14
CA ALA A 56 0.99 3.86 5.67
C ALA A 56 0.08 2.65 5.35
N VAL A 57 -1.24 2.78 5.47
CA VAL A 57 -2.18 1.72 5.12
C VAL A 57 -2.11 1.38 3.63
N VAL A 58 -2.16 2.39 2.76
CA VAL A 58 -2.08 2.18 1.30
C VAL A 58 -0.73 1.58 0.91
N HIS A 59 0.36 2.02 1.54
CA HIS A 59 1.70 1.48 1.33
C HIS A 59 1.75 -0.03 1.62
N LEU A 60 1.35 -0.44 2.83
CA LEU A 60 1.35 -1.86 3.21
C LEU A 60 0.42 -2.69 2.33
N GLY A 61 -0.77 -2.16 2.00
CA GLY A 61 -1.71 -2.81 1.10
C GLY A 61 -1.12 -3.04 -0.29
N SER A 62 -0.39 -2.05 -0.83
CA SER A 62 0.26 -2.16 -2.13
C SER A 62 1.39 -3.21 -2.13
N LEU A 63 2.22 -3.23 -1.06
CA LEU A 63 3.26 -4.25 -0.92
C LEU A 63 2.72 -5.68 -0.81
N LEU A 64 1.53 -5.85 -0.20
CA LEU A 64 0.85 -7.14 -0.16
C LEU A 64 0.21 -7.48 -1.51
N ALA A 65 -0.36 -6.50 -2.21
CA ALA A 65 -0.97 -6.68 -3.53
C ALA A 65 0.05 -7.04 -4.62
N ASP A 66 1.31 -6.60 -4.48
CA ASP A 66 2.42 -6.97 -5.36
C ASP A 66 2.85 -8.44 -5.22
N GLN A 67 2.35 -9.15 -4.20
CA GLN A 67 2.66 -10.56 -3.94
C GLN A 67 1.48 -11.45 -4.36
N PRO A 68 1.51 -12.03 -5.59
CA PRO A 68 0.51 -13.01 -5.97
C PRO A 68 0.56 -14.19 -4.99
N ASP A 69 -0.61 -14.62 -4.52
CA ASP A 69 -0.77 -15.69 -3.53
C ASP A 69 -0.12 -15.41 -2.16
N ALA A 70 -0.09 -14.13 -1.74
CA ALA A 70 0.38 -13.75 -0.42
C ALA A 70 -0.22 -14.62 0.70
N THR A 71 0.64 -15.17 1.54
CA THR A 71 0.28 -15.88 2.77
C THR A 71 0.65 -15.02 3.98
N ALA A 72 0.43 -15.55 5.19
CA ALA A 72 0.88 -14.91 6.42
C ALA A 72 2.39 -14.62 6.45
N ASP A 73 3.19 -15.30 5.63
CA ASP A 73 4.64 -15.07 5.53
C ASP A 73 4.98 -13.74 4.84
N ALA A 74 4.09 -13.21 4.01
CA ALA A 74 4.25 -11.89 3.40
C ALA A 74 4.34 -10.76 4.45
N ILE A 75 3.84 -10.98 5.67
CA ILE A 75 3.99 -10.04 6.79
C ILE A 75 5.46 -9.86 7.20
N GLU A 76 6.32 -10.85 6.94
CA GLU A 76 7.76 -10.77 7.24
C GLU A 76 8.49 -9.75 6.36
N THR A 77 7.94 -9.42 5.19
CA THR A 77 8.55 -8.50 4.25
C THR A 77 8.10 -7.06 4.46
N LEU A 78 7.18 -6.81 5.40
CA LEU A 78 6.62 -5.48 5.61
C LEU A 78 7.56 -4.57 6.42
N PRO A 79 7.61 -3.25 6.12
CA PRO A 79 8.49 -2.33 6.82
C PRO A 79 8.04 -2.11 8.28
N VAL A 80 8.88 -2.51 9.23
CA VAL A 80 8.62 -2.37 10.68
C VAL A 80 8.25 -0.93 11.09
N PRO A 81 8.96 0.13 10.64
CA PRO A 81 8.60 1.50 11.03
C PRO A 81 7.18 1.92 10.60
N VAL A 82 6.67 1.37 9.49
CA VAL A 82 5.33 1.66 8.98
C VAL A 82 4.28 0.86 9.75
N MET A 83 4.57 -0.40 10.08
CA MET A 83 3.69 -1.21 10.95
C MET A 83 3.57 -0.61 12.35
N ASP A 84 4.68 -0.16 12.93
CA ASP A 84 4.73 0.45 14.26
C ASP A 84 3.92 1.76 14.30
N ALA A 85 4.01 2.58 13.25
CA ALA A 85 3.24 3.83 13.16
C ALA A 85 1.72 3.60 13.14
N LEU A 86 1.27 2.44 12.67
CA LEU A 86 -0.13 2.02 12.68
C LEU A 86 -0.50 1.23 13.95
N GLY A 87 0.45 0.97 14.85
CA GLY A 87 0.23 0.13 16.04
C GLY A 87 -0.12 -1.32 15.70
N LEU A 88 0.27 -1.80 14.52
CA LEU A 88 -0.03 -3.14 14.06
C LEU A 88 0.81 -4.18 14.80
N LYS A 89 0.14 -5.21 15.33
CA LYS A 89 0.82 -6.30 16.04
C LYS A 89 1.13 -7.44 15.09
N TYR A 90 2.42 -7.70 14.88
CA TYR A 90 2.92 -8.77 14.00
C TYR A 90 2.23 -10.12 14.24
N GLY A 91 2.17 -10.58 15.50
CA GLY A 91 1.54 -11.86 15.84
C GLY A 91 0.04 -11.91 15.53
N TRP A 92 -0.67 -10.79 15.69
CA TRP A 92 -2.08 -10.69 15.33
C TRP A 92 -2.27 -10.75 13.81
N MET A 93 -1.45 -10.02 13.05
CA MET A 93 -1.52 -10.02 11.58
C MET A 93 -1.27 -11.41 11.00
N LYS A 94 -0.28 -12.15 11.51
CA LYS A 94 -0.02 -13.53 11.08
C LYS A 94 -1.17 -14.48 11.41
N ALA A 95 -1.71 -14.40 12.62
CA ALA A 95 -2.79 -15.28 13.05
C ALA A 95 -4.14 -15.00 12.37
N ASN A 96 -4.36 -13.76 11.92
CA ASN A 96 -5.61 -13.31 11.29
C ASN A 96 -5.43 -13.00 9.80
N PHE A 97 -4.36 -13.51 9.17
CA PHE A 97 -4.13 -13.29 7.75
C PHE A 97 -5.27 -13.94 6.95
N PRO A 98 -5.98 -13.18 6.09
CA PRO A 98 -7.16 -13.68 5.40
C PRO A 98 -6.77 -14.74 4.37
N GLN A 99 -7.59 -15.79 4.26
CA GLN A 99 -7.42 -16.76 3.18
C GLN A 99 -7.94 -16.18 1.87
N PRO A 100 -7.29 -16.43 0.72
CA PRO A 100 -7.77 -15.96 -0.59
C PRO A 100 -9.24 -16.32 -0.85
N ALA A 101 -9.66 -17.51 -0.44
CA ALA A 101 -11.03 -18.00 -0.58
C ALA A 101 -12.09 -17.23 0.24
N SER A 102 -11.67 -16.41 1.22
CA SER A 102 -12.59 -15.56 2.00
C SER A 102 -12.96 -14.26 1.28
N PHE A 103 -12.25 -13.88 0.23
CA PHE A 103 -12.56 -12.69 -0.56
C PHE A 103 -13.63 -12.98 -1.61
N ILE A 104 -14.47 -11.98 -1.90
CA ILE A 104 -15.47 -12.06 -2.98
C ILE A 104 -14.74 -12.07 -4.32
N ASN A 105 -14.94 -13.12 -5.12
CA ASN A 105 -14.39 -13.19 -6.47
C ASN A 105 -15.35 -12.54 -7.49
N LEU A 106 -15.09 -11.28 -7.84
CA LEU A 106 -15.91 -10.52 -8.79
C LEU A 106 -15.78 -11.00 -10.25
N SER A 107 -14.75 -11.79 -10.58
CA SER A 107 -14.57 -12.34 -11.94
C SER A 107 -15.47 -13.53 -12.25
N GLN A 108 -16.09 -14.13 -11.23
CA GLN A 108 -17.06 -15.23 -11.39
C GLN A 108 -18.52 -14.76 -11.34
N ALA A 109 -18.77 -13.45 -11.19
CA ALA A 109 -20.10 -12.86 -11.06
C ALA A 109 -20.68 -12.32 -12.38
N GLY A 110 -20.12 -12.71 -13.53
CA GLY A 110 -20.55 -12.29 -14.87
C GLY A 110 -20.97 -13.46 -15.74
#